data_AF-A0A6J7Q7U8-F1
#
_entry.id   AF-A0A6J7Q7U8-F1
#
_cell.length_a   1.000
_cell.length_b   1.000
_cell.length_c   1.000
_cell.angle_alpha   90.00
_cell.angle_beta   90.00
_cell.angle_gamma   90.00
#
_symmetry.space_group_name_H-M   'P 1'
#
loop_
_entity.id
_entity.type
_entity.pdbx_description
1 polymer ?
#
loop_
_entity_poly.entity_id
_entity_poly.type
_entity_poly.pdbx_seq_one_letter_code
_entity_poly.pdbx_strand_id
1 'polypeptide(L)' 'MEIADALYGVTMRGDGVTEVISQRLRESDAS' A
#
# COMPACT_ATOMS: atom_id res chain seq x y z
N MET A 1 18.80 6.64 2.59
CA MET A 1 17.43 6.78 3.11
C MET A 1 16.65 5.62 2.52
N GLU A 2 16.05 4.77 3.37
CA GLU A 2 15.37 3.52 3.00
C GLU A 2 14.30 3.76 1.92
N ILE A 3 14.44 3.10 0.77
CA ILE A 3 13.37 3.01 -0.23
C ILE A 3 12.39 1.97 0.30
N ALA A 4 11.16 2.38 0.59
CA ALA A 4 10.11 1.42 0.93
C ALA A 4 9.86 0.49 -0.27
N ASP A 5 9.77 -0.82 -0.02
CA ASP A 5 9.54 -1.83 -1.07
C ASP A 5 8.06 -2.09 -1.34
N ALA A 6 7.21 -1.73 -0.38
CA ALA A 6 5.78 -1.92 -0.40
C ALA A 6 5.06 -0.94 0.53
N LEU A 7 3.79 -0.69 0.22
CA LEU A 7 2.84 0.06 1.04
C LEU A 7 1.75 -0.90 1.50
N TYR A 8 1.32 -0.74 2.75
CA TYR A 8 0.18 -1.44 3.32
C TYR A 8 -0.85 -0.41 3.78
N GLY A 9 -2.01 -0.43 3.15
CA GLY A 9 -3.17 0.38 3.50
C GLY A 9 -4.18 -0.44 4.29
N VAL A 10 -4.79 0.21 5.29
CA VAL A 10 -5.94 -0.34 6.02
C VAL A 10 -7.09 0.66 5.88
N THR A 11 -8.26 0.15 5.53
CA THR A 11 -9.48 0.95 5.50
C THR A 11 -10.61 0.20 6.19
N MET A 12 -11.58 0.96 6.69
CA MET A 12 -12.79 0.44 7.30
C MET A 12 -13.97 0.86 6.45
N ARG A 13 -14.81 -0.09 6.08
CA ARG A 13 -16.09 0.17 5.43
C ARG A 13 -17.16 0.41 6.50
N GLY A 14 -18.18 1.21 6.19
CA GLY A 14 -19.23 1.61 7.14
C GLY A 14 -20.10 0.47 7.68
N ASP A 15 -19.97 -0.74 7.12
CA ASP A 15 -20.58 -1.98 7.60
C ASP A 15 -19.71 -2.72 8.64
N GLY A 16 -18.57 -2.13 9.03
CA GLY A 16 -17.66 -2.67 10.03
C GLY A 16 -16.63 -3.65 9.48
N VAL A 17 -16.56 -3.85 8.15
CA VAL A 17 -15.55 -4.70 7.53
C VAL A 17 -14.23 -3.95 7.37
N THR A 18 -13.13 -4.56 7.83
CA THR A 18 -11.77 -4.08 7.58
C THR A 18 -11.25 -4.64 6.26
N GLU A 19 -10.68 -3.78 5.43
CA GLU A 19 -9.97 -4.18 4.22
C GLU A 19 -8.49 -3.86 4.35
N VAL A 20 -7.66 -4.79 3.87
CA VAL A 20 -6.20 -4.63 3.82
C VAL A 20 -5.77 -4.68 2.36
N ILE A 21 -5.03 -3.67 1.94
CA ILE A 21 -4.54 -3.55 0.56
C ILE A 21 -3.03 -3.39 0.60
N SER A 22 -2.33 -4.22 -0.16
CA SER A 22 -0.88 -4.12 -0.37
C SER A 22 -0.57 -3.58 -1.75
N GLN A 23 0.35 -2.63 -1.85
CA GLN A 23 0.92 -2.16 -3.11
C GLN A 23 2.42 -2.43 -3.13
N ARG A 24 2.90 -3.15 -4.14
CA ARG A 24 4.33 -3.24 -4.41
C ARG A 24 4.80 -1.91 -4.98
N LEU A 25 5.82 -1.31 -4.37
CA LEU A 25 6.53 -0.19 -4.96
C LEU A 25 7.44 -0.80 -6.02
N ARG A 26 7.04 -0.65 -7.28
CA ARG A 26 7.94 -0.86 -8.41
C ARG A 26 8.90 0.33 -8.34
N GLU A 27 10.20 0.10 -8.52
CA GLU A 27 11.09 1.21 -8.86
C GLU A 27 10.48 1.81 -10.14
N SER A 28 9.77 2.94 -9.99
CA SER A 28 9.27 3.67 -11.14
C SER A 28 10.54 4.08 -11.88
N ASP A 29 10.83 3.38 -12.98
CA ASP A 29 11.99 3.62 -13.82
C ASP A 29 12.18 5.13 -13.97
N ALA A 30 13.26 5.62 -13.38
CA ALA A 30 13.74 6.96 -13.60
C ALA A 30 14.08 7.05 -15.10
N SER A 31 13.17 7.61 -15.89
CA SER A 31 13.43 8.09 -17.25
C SER A 31 13.45 9.61 -17.24
#